data_AF-A0A095V3W0-F1
#
_entry.id   AF-A0A095V3W0-F1
#
_cell.length_a   1.000
_cell.length_b   1.000
_cell.length_c   1.000
_cell.angle_alpha   90.00
_cell.angle_beta   90.00
_cell.angle_gamma   90.00
#
_symmetry.space_group_name_H-M   'P 1'
#
loop_
_entity.id
_entity.type
_entity.pdbx_description
1 polymer ?
#
loop_
_entity_poly.entity_id
_entity_poly.type
_entity_poly.pdbx_seq_one_letter_code
_entity_poly.pdbx_strand_id
1 'polypeptide(L)'
;MNMHAIPVPEELMSDYRAFFPKQLTRYLETGDLNWRELGQHYVSLHQICWHLWDDEGLFPSHFHSLMKRVCGHEYRIWERKSGSYGGAARTVAAHIDNYLMKANGHPRAPMGWWVDSALNANKPSTDWLLLEDELKRLPVNAA
;
A
#
# COMPACT_ATOMS: atom_id res chain seq x y z
N MET A 1 23.04 1.28 15.63
CA MET A 1 22.50 1.20 14.26
C MET A 1 21.30 2.13 14.25
N ASN A 2 21.49 3.36 13.77
CA ASN A 2 20.43 4.36 13.80
C ASN A 2 19.42 4.04 12.70
N MET A 3 18.20 3.68 13.10
CA MET A 3 17.08 3.50 12.19
C MET A 3 16.77 4.86 11.57
N HIS A 4 17.12 5.04 10.30
CA HIS A 4 16.65 6.17 9.51
C HIS A 4 15.19 5.91 9.12
N ALA A 5 14.27 6.04 10.09
CA ALA A 5 12.87 6.27 9.76
C ALA A 5 12.82 7.62 9.04
N ILE A 6 12.44 7.62 7.77
CA ILE A 6 12.19 8.87 7.04
C ILE A 6 11.03 9.54 7.78
N PRO A 7 11.24 10.66 8.50
CA PRO A 7 10.16 11.31 9.20
C PRO A 7 9.20 11.85 8.15
N VAL A 8 7.96 11.38 8.19
CA VAL A 8 6.88 11.93 7.38
C VAL A 8 6.56 13.31 7.95
N PRO A 9 6.63 14.40 7.17
CA PRO A 9 5.98 15.63 7.58
C PRO A 9 4.48 15.31 7.73
N GLU A 10 3.93 15.46 8.93
CA GLU A 10 2.50 15.24 9.24
C GLU A 10 1.58 15.95 8.22
N GLU A 11 2.09 17.02 7.63
CA GLU A 11 1.56 17.79 6.51
C GLU A 11 1.15 16.94 5.29
N LEU A 12 1.83 15.82 5.01
CA LEU A 12 1.55 14.96 3.84
C LEU A 12 0.53 13.85 4.12
N MET A 13 0.05 13.68 5.36
CA MET A 13 -0.87 12.56 5.63
C MET A 13 -2.20 12.70 4.90
N SER A 14 -2.70 13.92 4.77
CA SER A 14 -3.89 14.22 3.97
C SER A 14 -3.67 13.88 2.48
N ASP A 15 -2.47 14.13 1.97
CA ASP A 15 -2.10 13.81 0.59
C ASP A 15 -2.04 12.29 0.37
N TYR A 16 -1.44 11.53 1.29
CA TYR A 16 -1.46 10.06 1.25
C TYR A 16 -2.88 9.50 1.29
N ARG A 17 -3.74 10.00 2.18
CA ARG A 17 -5.15 9.58 2.27
C ARG A 17 -5.93 9.86 0.99
N ALA A 18 -5.68 11.01 0.35
CA ALA A 18 -6.34 11.39 -0.90
C ALA A 18 -5.79 10.62 -2.12
N PHE A 19 -4.51 10.27 -2.10
CA PHE A 19 -3.82 9.63 -3.21
C PHE A 19 -3.99 8.10 -3.22
N PHE A 20 -4.03 7.49 -2.03
CA PHE A 20 -4.08 6.04 -1.87
C PHE A 20 -5.23 5.36 -2.64
N PRO A 21 -6.51 5.81 -2.58
CA PRO A 21 -7.58 5.16 -3.33
C PRO A 21 -7.39 5.26 -4.86
N LYS A 22 -6.77 6.35 -5.35
CA LYS A 22 -6.47 6.55 -6.77
C LYS A 22 -5.42 5.55 -7.25
N GLN A 23 -4.35 5.38 -6.47
CA GLN A 23 -3.31 4.39 -6.79
C GLN A 23 -3.81 2.96 -6.66
N LEU A 24 -4.61 2.66 -5.63
CA LEU A 24 -5.24 1.36 -5.48
C LEU A 24 -6.17 1.02 -6.66
N THR A 25 -6.95 1.98 -7.13
CA THR A 25 -7.84 1.79 -8.30
C THR A 25 -7.03 1.38 -9.51
N ARG A 26 -5.97 2.15 -9.82
CA ARG A 26 -5.08 1.88 -10.95
C ARG A 26 -4.41 0.51 -10.83
N TYR A 27 -3.84 0.19 -9.67
CA TYR A 27 -3.27 -1.13 -9.42
C TYR A 27 -4.27 -2.26 -9.69
N LEU A 28 -5.50 -2.15 -9.19
CA LEU A 28 -6.51 -3.19 -9.39
C LEU A 28 -6.98 -3.31 -10.85
N GLU A 29 -6.91 -2.23 -11.61
CA GLU A 29 -7.31 -2.18 -13.02
C GLU A 29 -6.22 -2.66 -13.97
N THR A 30 -4.95 -2.30 -13.73
CA THR A 30 -3.88 -2.53 -14.70
C THR A 30 -2.72 -3.36 -14.15
N GLY A 31 -2.71 -3.68 -12.86
CA GLY A 31 -1.57 -4.30 -12.20
C GLY A 31 -0.37 -3.36 -12.02
N ASP A 32 -0.56 -2.07 -12.27
CA ASP A 32 0.51 -1.07 -12.27
C ASP A 32 0.93 -0.70 -10.85
N LEU A 33 2.16 -1.07 -10.50
CA LEU A 33 2.82 -0.76 -9.22
C LEU A 33 3.90 0.32 -9.37
N ASN A 34 3.98 0.98 -10.53
CA ASN A 34 5.00 1.99 -10.77
C ASN A 34 4.82 3.21 -9.85
N TRP A 35 5.94 3.88 -9.61
CA TRP A 35 6.03 5.12 -8.85
C TRP A 35 5.25 6.26 -9.51
N ARG A 36 4.69 7.15 -8.67
CA ARG A 36 3.89 8.30 -9.11
C ARG A 36 4.21 9.54 -8.30
N GLU A 37 4.08 10.67 -8.96
CA GLU A 37 4.29 11.98 -8.35
C GLU A 37 3.16 12.29 -7.35
N LEU A 38 3.55 12.77 -6.17
CA LEU A 38 2.71 13.26 -5.09
C LEU A 38 3.37 14.54 -4.55
N GLY A 39 2.83 15.70 -4.93
CA GLY A 39 3.49 16.98 -4.67
C GLY A 39 4.83 17.05 -5.39
N GLN A 40 5.93 17.14 -4.65
CA GLN A 40 7.31 17.17 -5.18
C GLN A 40 8.04 15.82 -5.02
N HIS A 41 7.33 14.77 -4.62
CA HIS A 41 7.91 13.46 -4.33
C HIS A 41 7.38 12.40 -5.29
N TYR A 42 8.16 11.33 -5.52
CA TYR A 42 7.66 10.13 -6.19
C TYR A 42 7.43 9.05 -5.15
N VAL A 43 6.24 8.47 -5.13
CA VAL A 43 5.85 7.42 -4.19
C VAL A 43 5.30 6.19 -4.90
N SER A 44 5.61 5.00 -4.39
CA SER A 44 4.98 3.74 -4.81
C SER A 44 3.72 3.44 -3.98
N LEU A 45 2.83 2.57 -4.47
CA LEU A 45 1.68 2.13 -3.68
C LEU A 45 2.11 1.45 -2.38
N HIS A 46 3.23 0.73 -2.41
CA HIS A 46 3.88 0.12 -1.25
C HIS A 46 4.29 1.15 -0.20
N GLN A 47 4.94 2.24 -0.62
CA GLN A 47 5.29 3.34 0.28
C GLN A 47 4.06 4.01 0.88
N ILE A 48 3.03 4.26 0.07
CA ILE A 48 1.79 4.84 0.57
C ILE A 48 1.17 3.94 1.65
N CYS A 49 1.17 2.61 1.45
CA CYS A 49 0.72 1.67 2.47
C CYS A 49 1.57 1.74 3.74
N TRP A 50 2.89 1.84 3.59
CA TRP A 50 3.79 1.99 4.73
C TRP A 50 3.51 3.26 5.54
N HIS A 51 3.28 4.39 4.87
CA HIS A 51 2.96 5.65 5.53
C HIS A 51 1.60 5.62 6.23
N LEU A 52 0.60 4.98 5.63
CA LEU A 52 -0.74 4.84 6.20
C LEU A 52 -0.87 3.70 7.22
N TRP A 53 0.16 2.91 7.48
CA TRP A 53 0.07 1.64 8.22
C TRP A 53 -0.65 1.72 9.57
N ASP A 54 -0.44 2.80 10.31
CA ASP A 54 -0.97 3.06 11.66
C ASP A 54 -2.08 4.13 11.64
N ASP A 55 -2.61 4.45 10.46
CA ASP A 55 -3.62 5.48 10.30
C ASP A 55 -5.01 4.97 10.73
N GLU A 56 -5.45 5.41 11.91
CA GLU A 56 -6.77 5.07 12.47
C GLU A 56 -7.93 5.87 11.86
N GLY A 57 -7.65 6.77 10.90
CA GLY A 57 -8.67 7.50 10.16
C GLY A 57 -9.58 6.55 9.37
N LEU A 58 -10.90 6.80 9.41
CA LEU A 58 -11.86 5.96 8.72
C LEU A 58 -11.64 5.95 7.21
N PHE A 59 -11.67 4.76 6.62
CA PHE A 59 -11.58 4.62 5.18
C PHE A 59 -12.91 5.02 4.52
N PRO A 60 -12.92 5.94 3.54
CA PRO A 60 -14.16 6.48 3.01
C PRO A 60 -15.06 5.40 2.38
N SER A 61 -16.34 5.38 2.76
CA SER A 61 -17.31 4.36 2.37
C SER A 61 -17.50 4.22 0.85
N HIS A 62 -17.38 5.31 0.10
CA HIS A 62 -17.47 5.29 -1.36
C HIS A 62 -16.32 4.51 -2.03
N PHE A 63 -15.20 4.29 -1.33
CA PHE A 63 -14.08 3.46 -1.80
C PHE A 63 -14.12 2.02 -1.27
N HIS A 64 -15.13 1.62 -0.50
CA HIS A 64 -15.24 0.25 0.03
C HIS A 64 -15.32 -0.81 -1.09
N SER A 65 -15.77 -0.44 -2.29
CA SER A 65 -15.73 -1.31 -3.46
C SER A 65 -14.30 -1.74 -3.84
N LEU A 66 -13.30 -0.89 -3.62
CA LEU A 66 -11.88 -1.22 -3.80
C LEU A 66 -11.46 -2.28 -2.79
N MET A 67 -11.83 -2.10 -1.52
CA MET A 67 -11.52 -3.07 -0.47
C MET A 67 -12.23 -4.40 -0.68
N LYS A 68 -13.45 -4.41 -1.24
CA LYS A 68 -14.12 -5.65 -1.67
C LYS A 68 -13.34 -6.39 -2.76
N ARG A 69 -12.72 -5.67 -3.71
CA ARG A 69 -11.88 -6.26 -4.75
C ARG A 69 -10.59 -6.85 -4.18
N VAL A 70 -9.97 -6.15 -3.22
CA VAL A 70 -8.73 -6.60 -2.55
C VAL A 70 -9.03 -7.81 -1.66
N CYS A 71 -9.96 -7.69 -0.71
CA CYS A 71 -10.24 -8.71 0.30
C CYS A 71 -11.05 -9.90 -0.24
N GLY A 72 -11.77 -9.70 -1.36
CA GLY A 72 -12.71 -10.68 -1.87
C GLY A 72 -13.76 -11.07 -0.83
N HIS A 73 -13.87 -12.38 -0.58
CA HIS A 73 -14.83 -12.96 0.37
C HIS A 73 -14.55 -12.56 1.83
N GLU A 74 -13.31 -12.16 2.17
CA GLU A 74 -12.92 -11.74 3.52
C GLU A 74 -13.18 -10.25 3.80
N TYR A 75 -13.82 -9.51 2.89
CA TYR A 75 -14.12 -8.08 3.07
C TYR A 75 -14.80 -7.76 4.41
N ARG A 76 -15.73 -8.62 4.86
CA ARG A 76 -16.42 -8.42 6.14
C ARG A 76 -15.49 -8.50 7.36
N ILE A 77 -14.35 -9.19 7.24
CA ILE A 77 -13.34 -9.24 8.30
C ILE A 77 -12.66 -7.88 8.41
N TRP A 78 -12.22 -7.32 7.28
CA TRP A 78 -11.63 -5.99 7.21
C TRP A 78 -12.57 -4.90 7.73
N GLU A 79 -13.83 -4.90 7.27
CA GLU A 79 -14.83 -3.91 7.66
C GLU A 79 -15.13 -3.93 9.17
N ARG A 80 -15.16 -5.12 9.79
CA ARG A 80 -15.47 -5.26 11.22
C ARG A 80 -14.28 -5.00 12.14
N LYS A 81 -13.08 -5.40 11.73
CA LYS A 81 -11.88 -5.34 12.58
C LYS A 81 -11.16 -4.01 12.49
N SER A 82 -11.31 -3.27 11.40
CA SER A 82 -10.59 -2.02 11.21
C SER A 82 -11.44 -0.95 10.51
N GLY A 83 -11.75 -1.13 9.23
CA GLY A 83 -12.43 -0.10 8.45
C GLY A 83 -11.66 1.23 8.33
N SER A 84 -10.35 1.25 8.66
CA SER A 84 -9.49 2.44 8.64
C SER A 84 -8.53 2.44 7.44
N TYR A 85 -7.86 3.58 7.22
CA TYR A 85 -6.76 3.69 6.27
C TYR A 85 -5.62 2.72 6.60
N GLY A 86 -5.28 2.54 7.87
CA GLY A 86 -4.26 1.60 8.33
C GLY A 86 -4.65 0.16 8.06
N GLY A 87 -5.89 -0.23 8.33
CA GLY A 87 -6.39 -1.55 7.93
C GLY A 87 -6.31 -1.75 6.42
N ALA A 88 -6.74 -0.76 5.65
CA ALA A 88 -6.68 -0.83 4.19
C ALA A 88 -5.23 -0.95 3.68
N ALA A 89 -4.31 -0.16 4.24
CA ALA A 89 -2.90 -0.17 3.90
C ALA A 89 -2.24 -1.52 4.19
N ARG A 90 -2.47 -2.11 5.36
CA ARG A 90 -1.97 -3.45 5.72
C ARG A 90 -2.47 -4.52 4.76
N THR A 91 -3.76 -4.53 4.48
CA THR A 91 -4.38 -5.50 3.58
C THR A 91 -3.90 -5.31 2.14
N VAL A 92 -3.75 -4.07 1.67
CA VAL A 92 -3.23 -3.79 0.32
C VAL A 92 -1.75 -4.15 0.21
N ALA A 93 -0.91 -3.81 1.18
CA ALA A 93 0.49 -4.22 1.21
C ALA A 93 0.63 -5.75 1.10
N ALA A 94 -0.08 -6.51 1.94
CA ALA A 94 -0.08 -7.96 1.88
C ALA A 94 -0.59 -8.51 0.53
N HIS A 95 -1.57 -7.85 -0.10
CA HIS A 95 -2.04 -8.19 -1.44
C HIS A 95 -0.95 -7.96 -2.51
N ILE A 96 -0.17 -6.88 -2.39
CA ILE A 96 0.93 -6.59 -3.32
C ILE A 96 2.10 -7.55 -3.08
N ASP A 97 2.42 -7.89 -1.83
CA ASP A 97 3.51 -8.82 -1.51
C ASP A 97 3.24 -10.24 -2.03
N ASN A 98 1.96 -10.61 -2.14
CA ASN A 98 1.50 -11.90 -2.70
C ASN A 98 1.01 -11.76 -4.15
N TYR A 99 1.44 -10.70 -4.83
CA TYR A 99 0.93 -10.32 -6.14
C TYR A 99 1.18 -11.40 -7.19
N LEU A 100 0.08 -11.89 -7.75
CA LEU A 100 0.06 -12.75 -8.93
C LEU A 100 -0.94 -12.16 -9.93
N MET A 101 -0.64 -12.22 -11.23
CA MET A 101 -1.58 -11.79 -12.27
C MET A 101 -2.53 -12.93 -12.66
N LYS A 102 -3.81 -12.59 -12.89
CA LYS A 102 -4.75 -13.45 -13.61
C LYS A 102 -4.40 -13.48 -15.09
N ALA A 103 -4.95 -14.46 -15.84
CA ALA A 103 -4.77 -14.56 -17.29
C ALA A 103 -5.21 -13.31 -18.08
N ASN A 104 -6.04 -12.46 -17.47
CA ASN A 104 -6.50 -11.18 -18.04
C ASN A 104 -5.70 -9.96 -17.56
N GLY A 105 -4.54 -10.16 -16.92
CA GLY A 105 -3.64 -9.08 -16.47
C GLY A 105 -4.03 -8.39 -15.16
N HIS A 106 -5.17 -8.73 -14.55
CA HIS A 106 -5.58 -8.15 -13.28
C HIS A 106 -4.91 -8.82 -12.08
N PRO A 107 -4.66 -8.08 -10.97
CA PRO A 107 -4.20 -8.69 -9.73
C PRO A 107 -5.13 -9.79 -9.23
N ARG A 108 -4.53 -10.85 -8.69
CA ARG A 108 -5.20 -11.95 -8.01
C ARG A 108 -5.02 -11.78 -6.50
N ALA A 109 -6.13 -11.84 -5.76
CA ALA A 109 -6.08 -11.85 -4.31
C ALA A 109 -5.33 -13.08 -3.77
N PRO A 110 -4.64 -12.95 -2.63
CA PRO A 110 -4.06 -14.08 -1.92
C PRO A 110 -5.11 -15.16 -1.62
N MET A 111 -4.66 -16.42 -1.57
CA MET A 111 -5.53 -17.55 -1.25
C MET A 111 -5.64 -17.78 0.26
N GLY A 112 -6.72 -18.43 0.70
CA GLY A 112 -6.93 -18.80 2.10
C GLY A 112 -7.47 -17.64 2.94
N TRP A 113 -7.22 -17.72 4.25
CA TRP A 113 -7.60 -16.71 5.24
C TRP A 113 -6.41 -15.82 5.53
N TRP A 114 -6.32 -14.69 4.84
CA TRP A 114 -5.12 -13.85 4.86
C TRP A 114 -5.40 -12.42 5.32
N VAL A 115 -6.64 -11.94 5.18
CA VAL A 115 -7.00 -10.57 5.60
C VAL A 115 -6.79 -10.40 7.10
N ASP A 116 -7.17 -11.39 7.92
CA ASP A 116 -6.94 -11.31 9.36
C ASP A 116 -5.46 -11.24 9.72
N SER A 117 -4.64 -12.09 9.10
CA SER A 117 -3.19 -12.06 9.28
C SER A 117 -2.59 -10.71 8.88
N ALA A 118 -3.06 -10.13 7.76
CA ALA A 118 -2.62 -8.81 7.31
C ALA A 118 -2.99 -7.72 8.32
N LEU A 119 -4.20 -7.74 8.88
CA LEU A 119 -4.65 -6.73 9.85
C LEU A 119 -3.83 -6.73 11.15
N ASN A 120 -3.30 -7.89 11.53
CA ASN A 120 -2.46 -8.08 12.72
C ASN A 120 -0.96 -8.01 12.42
N ALA A 121 -0.57 -7.69 11.18
CA ALA A 121 0.83 -7.62 10.81
C ALA A 121 1.51 -6.40 11.46
N ASN A 122 2.73 -6.62 11.95
CA ASN A 122 3.59 -5.53 12.40
C ASN A 122 4.03 -4.69 11.20
N LYS A 123 4.22 -3.39 11.44
CA LYS A 123 4.75 -2.49 10.42
C LYS A 123 6.14 -2.96 9.97
N PRO A 124 6.36 -3.18 8.67
CA PRO A 124 7.67 -3.60 8.19
C PRO A 124 8.69 -2.47 8.38
N SER A 125 9.96 -2.82 8.58
CA SER A 125 11.03 -1.82 8.65
C SER A 125 11.17 -1.09 7.30
N THR A 126 11.78 0.09 7.31
CA THR A 126 12.03 0.89 6.09
C THR A 126 13.27 0.45 5.32
N ASP A 127 13.97 -0.61 5.75
CA ASP A 127 15.28 -0.96 5.20
C ASP A 127 15.20 -1.33 3.71
N TRP A 128 14.06 -1.87 3.26
CA TRP A 128 13.80 -2.15 1.84
C TRP A 128 13.46 -0.89 1.04
N LEU A 129 12.91 0.15 1.67
CA LEU A 129 12.63 1.45 1.04
C LEU A 129 13.89 2.29 0.84
N LEU A 130 14.85 2.17 1.76
CA LEU A 130 16.15 2.83 1.67
C LEU A 130 16.97 2.30 0.49
N LEU A 131 16.89 0.99 0.20
CA LEU A 131 17.57 0.39 -0.94
C LEU A 131 17.10 0.98 -2.28
N GLU A 132 15.81 1.28 -2.44
CA GLU A 132 15.26 1.82 -3.70
C GLU A 132 15.62 3.30 -3.92
N ASP A 133 15.67 4.10 -2.85
CA ASP A 133 16.13 5.49 -2.91
C ASP A 133 17.65 5.57 -3.16
N GLU A 134 18.43 4.66 -2.57
CA GLU A 134 19.85 4.51 -2.87
C GLU A 134 20.09 4.06 -4.31
N LEU A 135 19.32 3.09 -4.82
CA LEU A 135 19.38 2.63 -6.21
C LEU A 135 19.05 3.75 -7.21
N LYS A 136 18.13 4.66 -6.89
CA LYS A 136 17.83 5.85 -7.72
C LYS A 136 18.91 6.93 -7.65
N ARG A 137 19.72 6.96 -6.59
CA ARG A 137 20.86 7.87 -6.44
C ARG A 137 22.13 7.33 -7.08
N LEU A 138 22.17 6.06 -7.47
CA LEU A 138 23.27 5.53 -8.26
C LEU A 138 23.23 6.15 -9.67
N PRO A 139 24.33 6.75 -10.15
CA PRO A 139 24.39 7.27 -11.51
C PRO A 139 24.19 6.13 -12.50
N VAL A 140 23.28 6.31 -13.46
CA VAL A 140 22.89 5.32 -14.49
C VAL A 140 24.05 4.93 -15.43
N ASN A 141 25.21 5.56 -15.33
CA ASN A 141 26.37 5.25 -16.17
C ASN A 141 27.54 4.71 -15.33
N ALA A 142 27.56 3.39 -15.17
CA ALA A 142 28.78 2.63 -14.91
C ALA A 142 28.81 1.39 -15.83
N ALA A 143 28.78 1.64 -17.14
CA ALA A 143 29.32 0.77 -18.20
C ALA A 143 29.48 1.59 -19.48
#